data_AF-A0A3B3Q5H9-F1
#
_entry.id   AF-A0A3B3Q5H9-F1
#
_cell.length_a   1.000
_cell.length_b   1.000
_cell.length_c   1.000
_cell.angle_alpha   90.00
_cell.angle_beta   90.00
_cell.angle_gamma   90.00
#
_symmetry.space_group_name_H-M   'P 1'
#
loop_
_entity.id
_entity.type
_entity.pdbx_description
1 polymer ?
#
loop_
_entity_poly.entity_id
_entity_poly.type
_entity_poly.pdbx_seq_one_letter_code
_entity_poly.pdbx_strand_id
1 'polypeptide(L)'
;MTQFLPPNLLALFTPRDPIPFLPQLQKLPHEKQHNQPYCGIASFIKHFEDPRDAPPPTRAETREERLERKRREKMERRQGVMDGELKLWDPHNDPNAQGDAFKTLFVARVNHDTTESKLRREFEAYGPVKRVRGRPKTAKPRGYAFIEYEHERDMHCEFRPLPLRSQLRPLHTVAMLLTICFCLSRL
;
A
#
# COMPACT_ATOMS: atom_id res chain seq x y z
N MET A 1 20.46 16.77 50.29
CA MET A 1 21.58 15.80 50.46
C MET A 1 22.65 16.29 51.45
N THR A 2 22.27 16.89 52.58
CA THR A 2 23.22 17.35 53.65
C THR A 2 22.79 16.88 55.05
N GLN A 3 21.77 16.00 55.13
CA GLN A 3 21.05 15.67 56.35
C GLN A 3 21.86 14.85 57.37
N PHE A 4 22.86 14.07 56.93
CA PHE A 4 23.64 13.17 57.79
C PHE A 4 25.14 13.43 57.71
N LEU A 5 25.53 14.71 57.70
CA LEU A 5 26.93 15.11 57.74
C LEU A 5 27.43 15.22 59.19
N PRO A 6 28.71 14.95 59.46
CA PRO A 6 29.31 15.20 60.76
C PRO A 6 29.19 16.68 61.15
N PRO A 7 29.10 17.01 62.45
CA PRO A 7 28.69 18.34 62.93
C PRO A 7 29.59 19.48 62.43
N ASN A 8 30.87 19.23 62.20
CA ASN A 8 31.81 20.20 61.63
C ASN A 8 31.43 20.63 60.20
N LEU A 9 30.95 19.69 59.38
CA LEU A 9 30.49 19.97 58.02
C LEU A 9 29.08 20.55 58.01
N LEU A 10 28.23 20.16 58.97
CA LEU A 10 26.87 20.69 59.13
C LEU A 10 26.88 22.19 59.48
N ALA A 11 27.89 22.64 60.24
CA ALA A 11 28.11 24.04 60.58
C ALA A 11 28.36 24.95 59.36
N LEU A 12 28.87 24.41 58.25
CA LEU A 12 29.06 25.18 57.02
C LEU A 12 27.74 25.55 56.32
N PHE A 13 26.68 24.81 56.63
CA PHE A 13 25.35 25.01 56.05
C PHE A 13 24.40 25.75 56.99
N THR A 14 24.94 26.48 57.99
CA THR A 14 24.12 27.37 58.81
C THR A 14 23.51 28.46 57.93
N PRO A 15 22.23 28.80 58.12
CA PRO A 15 21.61 29.89 57.38
C PRO A 15 22.35 31.21 57.66
N ARG A 16 22.41 32.08 56.65
CA ARG A 16 22.84 33.47 56.84
C ARG A 16 21.77 34.24 57.62
N ASP A 17 22.15 35.42 58.09
CA ASP A 17 21.20 36.38 58.65
C ASP A 17 20.01 36.60 57.71
N PRO A 18 18.81 36.84 58.27
CA PRO A 18 17.63 37.08 57.47
C PRO A 18 17.82 38.30 56.56
N ILE A 19 17.31 38.19 55.34
CA ILE A 19 17.39 39.26 54.35
C ILE A 19 16.64 40.50 54.88
N PRO A 20 17.18 41.72 54.77
CA PRO A 20 16.46 42.93 55.15
C PRO A 20 15.17 43.05 54.34
N PHE A 21 14.08 43.46 55.01
CA PHE A 21 12.80 43.64 54.36
C PHE A 21 12.88 44.72 53.28
N LEU A 22 12.40 44.39 52.08
CA LEU A 22 12.16 45.34 51.00
C LEU A 22 10.68 45.28 50.61
N PRO A 23 10.05 46.43 50.33
CA PRO A 23 8.68 46.45 49.84
C PRO A 23 8.56 45.75 48.48
N GLN A 24 7.38 45.23 48.19
CA GLN A 24 7.09 44.61 46.89
C GLN A 24 7.18 45.66 45.77
N LEU A 25 7.89 45.33 44.69
CA LEU A 25 8.05 46.22 43.52
C LEU A 25 6.72 46.49 42.79
N GLN A 26 5.86 45.48 42.72
CA GLN A 26 4.55 45.56 42.09
C GLN A 26 3.46 45.32 43.12
N LYS A 27 2.35 46.05 42.99
CA LYS A 27 1.13 45.82 43.78
C LYS A 27 0.53 44.45 43.47
N LEU A 28 -0.22 43.89 44.42
CA LEU A 28 -0.99 42.66 44.21
C LEU A 28 -2.01 42.84 43.07
N PRO A 29 -2.35 41.79 42.31
CA PRO A 29 -3.27 41.90 41.16
C PRO A 29 -4.59 42.60 41.44
N HIS A 30 -5.17 42.43 42.64
CA HIS A 30 -6.43 43.08 43.04
C HIS A 30 -6.27 44.56 43.45
N GLU A 31 -5.05 45.00 43.75
CA GLU A 31 -4.70 46.40 44.07
C GLU A 31 -4.23 47.16 42.83
N LYS A 32 -4.01 46.46 41.71
CA LYS A 32 -3.64 47.08 40.44
C LYS A 32 -4.85 47.83 39.88
N GLN A 33 -4.71 49.15 39.80
CA GLN A 33 -5.64 49.98 39.05
C GLN A 33 -5.30 49.88 37.56
N HIS A 34 -6.25 49.42 36.76
CA HIS A 34 -6.11 49.37 35.32
C HIS A 34 -6.54 50.71 34.72
N ASN A 35 -5.58 51.48 34.19
CA ASN A 35 -5.85 52.77 33.55
C ASN A 35 -6.75 52.63 32.31
N GLN A 36 -6.77 51.43 31.71
CA GLN A 36 -7.67 51.05 30.63
C GLN A 36 -8.22 49.66 30.97
N PRO A 37 -9.38 49.58 31.65
CA PRO A 37 -10.02 48.30 31.88
C PRO A 37 -10.51 47.73 30.55
N TYR A 38 -10.66 46.41 30.49
CA TYR A 38 -11.28 45.77 29.33
C TYR A 38 -12.68 46.34 29.08
N CYS A 39 -12.92 46.77 27.86
CA CYS A 39 -14.21 47.27 27.39
C CYS A 39 -14.83 46.28 26.39
N GLY A 40 -16.15 46.37 26.22
CA GLY A 40 -16.87 45.56 25.25
C GLY A 40 -16.54 45.93 23.81
N ILE A 41 -16.87 45.03 22.87
CA ILE A 41 -16.57 45.21 21.44
C ILE A 41 -17.66 46.06 20.74
N ALA A 42 -18.65 46.58 21.48
CA ALA A 42 -19.80 47.30 20.93
C ALA A 42 -19.42 48.54 20.09
N SER A 43 -18.33 49.24 20.43
CA SER A 43 -17.82 50.37 19.64
C SER A 43 -17.40 49.98 18.22
N PHE A 44 -17.04 48.71 18.00
CA PHE A 44 -16.51 48.22 16.73
C PHE A 44 -17.59 47.68 15.78
N ILE A 45 -18.87 47.72 16.18
CA ILE A 45 -19.97 47.18 15.35
C ILE A 45 -20.03 47.87 13.97
N LYS A 46 -19.64 49.14 13.90
CA LYS A 46 -19.62 49.94 12.66
C LYS A 46 -18.57 49.48 11.64
N HIS A 47 -17.64 48.62 12.03
CA HIS A 47 -16.56 48.11 11.16
C HIS A 47 -16.87 46.75 10.56
N PHE A 48 -17.96 46.09 10.95
CA PHE A 48 -18.35 44.83 10.32
C PHE A 48 -18.96 45.09 8.94
N GLU A 49 -18.58 44.25 7.98
CA GLU A 49 -19.16 44.27 6.63
C GLU A 49 -20.63 43.87 6.68
N ASP A 50 -21.45 44.51 5.85
CA ASP A 50 -22.85 44.14 5.68
C ASP A 50 -22.92 42.71 5.10
N PRO A 51 -23.82 41.83 5.61
CA PRO A 51 -23.92 40.44 5.17
C PRO A 51 -24.36 40.28 3.70
N ARG A 52 -24.67 41.40 3.03
CA ARG A 52 -25.03 41.47 1.60
C ARG A 52 -23.81 41.67 0.70
N ASP A 53 -22.76 42.33 1.21
CA ASP A 53 -21.55 42.67 0.45
C ASP A 53 -20.42 41.64 0.67
N ALA A 54 -20.55 40.79 1.69
CA ALA A 54 -19.59 39.74 1.95
C ALA A 54 -19.66 38.64 0.87
N PRO A 55 -18.56 38.32 0.17
CA PRO A 55 -18.54 37.19 -0.74
C PRO A 55 -18.83 35.90 0.04
N PRO A 56 -19.48 34.91 -0.59
CA PRO A 56 -19.70 33.62 0.06
C PRO A 56 -18.35 33.06 0.53
N PRO A 57 -18.29 32.45 1.74
CA PRO A 57 -17.04 31.95 2.29
C PRO A 57 -16.42 30.96 1.30
N THR A 58 -15.19 31.25 0.88
CA THR A 58 -14.47 30.38 -0.05
C THR A 58 -14.20 29.06 0.66
N ARG A 59 -14.98 28.04 0.33
CA ARG A 59 -14.73 26.68 0.80
C ARG A 59 -13.44 26.20 0.15
N ALA A 60 -12.35 26.25 0.90
CA ALA A 60 -11.13 25.54 0.53
C ALA A 60 -11.47 24.04 0.45
N GLU A 61 -10.88 23.34 -0.53
CA GLU A 61 -11.04 21.90 -0.65
C GLU A 61 -10.69 21.24 0.67
N THR A 62 -11.61 20.41 1.17
CA THR A 62 -11.32 19.52 2.28
C THR A 62 -10.24 18.53 1.88
N ARG A 63 -9.53 17.98 2.87
CA ARG A 63 -8.51 16.95 2.63
C ARG A 63 -9.07 15.75 1.85
N GLU A 64 -10.35 15.43 2.05
CA GLU A 64 -11.06 14.32 1.40
C GLU A 64 -11.29 14.59 -0.09
N GLU A 65 -11.80 15.76 -0.46
CA GLU A 65 -11.99 16.17 -1.85
C GLU A 65 -10.65 16.17 -2.62
N ARG A 66 -9.58 16.63 -1.97
CA ARG A 66 -8.23 16.61 -2.56
C ARG A 66 -7.71 15.18 -2.80
N LEU A 67 -8.00 14.25 -1.89
CA LEU A 67 -7.65 12.83 -2.03
C LEU A 67 -8.44 12.17 -3.16
N GLU A 68 -9.73 12.48 -3.28
CA GLU A 68 -10.59 11.93 -4.33
C GLU A 68 -10.15 12.41 -5.71
N ARG A 69 -9.86 13.71 -5.88
CA ARG A 69 -9.29 14.24 -7.13
C ARG A 69 -8.03 13.47 -7.53
N LYS A 70 -7.08 13.32 -6.61
CA LYS A 70 -5.83 12.59 -6.87
C LYS A 70 -6.06 11.11 -7.21
N ARG A 71 -7.07 10.47 -6.61
CA ARG A 71 -7.44 9.08 -6.90
C ARG A 71 -8.05 8.95 -8.29
N ARG A 72 -8.92 9.89 -8.68
CA ARG A 72 -9.55 9.96 -10.00
C ARG A 72 -8.50 10.16 -11.11
N GLU A 73 -7.63 11.15 -10.96
CA GLU A 73 -6.52 11.41 -11.90
C GLU A 73 -5.60 10.19 -12.04
N LYS A 74 -5.30 9.49 -10.94
CA LYS A 74 -4.47 8.27 -10.97
C LYS A 74 -5.17 7.12 -11.70
N MET A 75 -6.49 7.01 -11.56
CA MET A 75 -7.29 5.99 -12.24
C MET A 75 -7.34 6.26 -13.74
N GLU A 76 -7.65 7.50 -14.13
CA GLU A 76 -7.70 7.93 -15.53
C GLU A 76 -6.34 7.79 -16.21
N ARG A 77 -5.26 8.19 -15.55
CA ARG A 77 -3.90 7.99 -16.09
C ARG A 77 -3.58 6.51 -16.29
N ARG A 78 -3.99 5.64 -15.37
CA ARG A 78 -3.82 4.19 -15.54
C ARG A 78 -4.67 3.67 -16.69
N GLN A 79 -5.92 4.14 -16.82
CA GLN A 79 -6.81 3.77 -17.90
C GLN A 79 -6.24 4.17 -19.27
N GLY A 80 -5.72 5.39 -19.42
CA GLY A 80 -5.09 5.82 -20.68
C GLY A 80 -3.86 4.98 -21.06
N VAL A 81 -3.06 4.53 -20.08
CA VAL A 81 -1.96 3.59 -20.33
C VAL A 81 -2.48 2.23 -20.76
N MET A 82 -3.48 1.68 -20.08
CA MET A 82 -4.10 0.39 -20.44
C MET A 82 -4.75 0.43 -21.83
N ASP A 83 -5.44 1.52 -22.16
CA ASP A 83 -6.07 1.70 -23.48
C ASP A 83 -5.02 1.82 -24.59
N GLY A 84 -3.88 2.44 -24.31
CA GLY A 84 -2.73 2.48 -25.21
C GLY A 84 -2.10 1.11 -25.42
N GLU A 85 -1.88 0.37 -24.32
CA GLU A 85 -1.33 -1.00 -24.37
C GLU A 85 -2.28 -1.97 -25.09
N LEU A 86 -3.59 -1.86 -24.88
CA LEU A 86 -4.59 -2.70 -25.54
C LEU A 86 -4.59 -2.52 -27.06
N LYS A 87 -4.41 -1.28 -27.55
CA LYS A 87 -4.33 -1.00 -28.98
C LYS A 87 -3.09 -1.60 -29.64
N LEU A 88 -1.99 -1.72 -28.89
CA LEU A 88 -0.74 -2.28 -29.39
C LEU A 88 -0.70 -3.82 -29.31
N TRP A 89 -1.55 -4.41 -28.47
CA TRP A 89 -1.53 -5.84 -28.21
C TRP A 89 -2.26 -6.63 -29.30
N ASP A 90 -1.49 -7.31 -30.16
CA ASP A 90 -2.00 -8.25 -31.17
C ASP A 90 -1.39 -9.66 -30.96
N PRO A 91 -2.14 -10.60 -30.37
CA PRO A 91 -1.67 -11.96 -30.10
C PRO A 91 -1.35 -12.77 -31.35
N HIS A 92 -1.93 -12.43 -32.50
CA HIS A 92 -1.78 -13.20 -33.74
C HIS A 92 -0.50 -12.85 -34.48
N ASN A 93 0.03 -11.64 -34.27
CA ASN A 93 1.26 -11.15 -34.89
C ASN A 93 2.50 -11.32 -34.00
N ASP A 94 2.35 -11.93 -32.82
CA ASP A 94 3.45 -12.12 -31.88
C ASP A 94 4.42 -13.22 -32.35
N PRO A 95 5.73 -12.93 -32.53
CA PRO A 95 6.71 -13.95 -32.95
C PRO A 95 6.92 -15.05 -31.90
N ASN A 96 6.52 -14.78 -30.65
CA ASN A 96 6.55 -15.76 -29.56
C ASN A 96 5.37 -16.74 -29.62
N ALA A 97 4.24 -16.35 -30.21
CA ALA A 97 2.97 -17.10 -30.27
C ALA A 97 2.84 -17.93 -31.56
N GLN A 98 3.88 -18.67 -31.94
CA GLN A 98 3.82 -19.56 -33.11
C GLN A 98 3.03 -20.85 -32.81
N GLY A 99 2.34 -21.42 -33.79
CA GLY A 99 1.71 -22.75 -33.70
C GLY A 99 0.20 -22.70 -33.54
N ASP A 100 -0.41 -23.85 -33.26
CA ASP A 100 -1.87 -23.99 -33.15
C ASP A 100 -2.34 -23.72 -31.71
N ALA A 101 -3.24 -22.75 -31.54
CA ALA A 101 -3.79 -22.37 -30.25
C ALA A 101 -4.62 -23.49 -29.61
N PHE A 102 -5.30 -24.31 -30.42
CA PHE A 102 -6.14 -25.42 -29.92
C PHE A 102 -5.32 -26.63 -29.44
N LYS A 103 -4.02 -26.67 -29.77
CA LYS A 103 -3.07 -27.70 -29.33
C LYS A 103 -2.16 -27.22 -28.22
N THR A 104 -2.32 -25.97 -27.78
CA THR A 104 -1.41 -25.33 -26.81
C THR A 104 -2.07 -25.24 -25.43
N LEU A 105 -1.47 -25.91 -24.44
CA LEU A 105 -1.87 -25.82 -23.04
C LEU A 105 -1.14 -24.67 -22.34
N PHE A 106 -1.89 -23.84 -21.61
CA PHE A 106 -1.35 -22.80 -20.74
C PHE A 106 -1.22 -23.31 -19.31
N VAL A 107 0.02 -23.31 -18.80
CA VAL A 107 0.33 -23.73 -17.43
C VAL A 107 0.83 -22.52 -16.66
N ALA A 108 0.10 -22.11 -15.62
CA ALA A 108 0.48 -21.02 -14.72
C ALA A 108 0.92 -21.54 -13.34
N ARG A 109 1.55 -20.65 -12.55
CA ARG A 109 2.03 -20.94 -11.18
C ARG A 109 3.09 -22.04 -11.12
N VAL A 110 3.94 -22.11 -12.16
CA VAL A 110 5.09 -23.00 -12.17
C VAL A 110 6.18 -22.42 -11.26
N ASN A 111 6.82 -23.26 -10.44
CA ASN A 111 7.95 -22.82 -9.62
C ASN A 111 9.10 -22.32 -10.50
N HIS A 112 9.75 -21.22 -10.10
CA HIS A 112 10.81 -20.56 -10.85
C HIS A 112 12.04 -21.44 -11.09
N ASP A 113 12.26 -22.45 -10.25
CA ASP A 113 13.38 -23.40 -10.35
C ASP A 113 13.09 -24.57 -11.31
N THR A 114 11.86 -24.67 -11.81
CA THR A 114 11.45 -25.78 -12.69
C THR A 114 12.06 -25.60 -14.07
N THR A 115 12.84 -26.60 -14.51
CA THR A 115 13.40 -26.62 -15.87
C THR A 115 12.37 -27.10 -16.89
N GLU A 116 12.57 -26.70 -18.14
CA GLU A 116 11.73 -27.14 -19.27
C GLU A 116 11.70 -28.67 -19.40
N SER A 117 12.82 -29.34 -19.10
CA SER A 117 12.93 -30.80 -19.10
C SER A 117 12.01 -31.46 -18.07
N LYS A 118 11.84 -30.84 -16.90
CA LYS A 118 10.96 -31.36 -15.85
C LYS A 118 9.50 -31.20 -16.24
N LEU A 119 9.12 -30.06 -16.82
CA LEU A 119 7.78 -29.87 -17.39
C LEU A 119 7.52 -30.91 -18.47
N ARG A 120 8.41 -31.03 -19.45
CA ARG A 120 8.26 -32.02 -20.52
C ARG A 120 8.03 -33.43 -19.98
N ARG A 121 8.81 -33.88 -18.98
CA ARG A 121 8.68 -35.22 -18.40
C ARG A 121 7.32 -35.49 -17.74
N GLU A 122 6.76 -34.51 -17.03
CA GLU A 122 5.46 -34.68 -16.35
C GLU A 122 4.31 -34.65 -17.37
N PHE A 123 4.40 -33.78 -18.37
CA PHE A 123 3.36 -33.58 -19.38
C PHE A 123 3.39 -34.62 -20.52
N GLU A 124 4.52 -35.31 -20.72
CA GLU A 124 4.65 -36.44 -21.66
C GLU A 124 3.78 -37.65 -21.27
N ALA A 125 3.34 -37.74 -20.01
CA ALA A 125 2.43 -38.78 -19.54
C ALA A 125 1.02 -38.69 -20.17
N TYR A 126 0.61 -37.50 -20.62
CA TYR A 126 -0.72 -37.25 -21.18
C TYR A 126 -0.74 -37.27 -22.71
N GLY A 127 0.40 -37.04 -23.35
CA GLY A 127 0.55 -37.13 -24.79
C GLY A 127 1.92 -36.67 -25.29
N PRO A 128 2.25 -36.93 -26.57
CA PRO A 128 3.50 -36.47 -27.17
C PRO A 128 3.55 -34.94 -27.23
N VAL A 129 4.55 -34.38 -26.54
CA VAL A 129 4.81 -32.94 -26.49
C VAL A 129 5.68 -32.52 -27.67
N LYS A 130 5.17 -31.62 -28.51
CA LYS A 130 5.89 -31.08 -29.66
C LYS A 130 6.86 -29.97 -29.27
N ARG A 131 6.43 -29.03 -28.43
CA ARG A 131 7.25 -27.88 -28.02
C ARG A 131 6.81 -27.31 -26.66
N VAL A 132 7.77 -26.97 -25.81
CA VAL A 132 7.54 -26.26 -24.54
C VAL A 132 8.13 -24.85 -24.63
N ARG A 133 7.39 -23.85 -24.14
CA ARG A 133 7.80 -22.43 -24.11
C ARG A 133 7.45 -21.80 -22.77
N GLY A 134 8.41 -21.69 -21.86
CA GLY A 134 8.17 -21.08 -20.53
C GLY A 134 9.25 -20.14 -20.03
N ARG A 135 10.38 -20.02 -20.74
CA ARG A 135 11.52 -19.23 -20.26
C ARG A 135 12.07 -18.29 -21.34
N PRO A 136 11.94 -16.97 -21.17
CA PRO A 136 12.80 -16.05 -21.92
C PRO A 136 14.27 -16.31 -21.51
N LYS A 137 15.17 -16.49 -22.50
CA LYS A 137 16.56 -16.88 -22.25
C LYS A 137 17.35 -15.89 -21.38
N THR A 138 16.93 -14.62 -21.38
CA THR A 138 17.63 -13.49 -20.77
C THR A 138 16.96 -12.92 -19.50
N ALA A 139 15.74 -13.35 -19.16
CA ALA A 139 14.96 -12.72 -18.08
C ALA A 139 14.50 -13.72 -17.01
N LYS A 140 14.12 -13.18 -15.83
CA LYS A 140 13.57 -13.96 -14.72
C LYS A 140 12.32 -14.74 -15.21
N PRO A 141 12.20 -16.04 -14.89
CA PRO A 141 11.03 -16.82 -15.31
C PRO A 141 9.75 -16.23 -14.71
N ARG A 142 8.75 -15.97 -15.55
CA ARG A 142 7.47 -15.35 -15.15
C ARG A 142 6.51 -16.34 -14.47
N GLY A 143 6.89 -17.62 -14.35
CA GLY A 143 6.09 -18.64 -13.68
C GLY A 143 4.92 -19.17 -14.53
N TYR A 144 5.01 -19.04 -15.86
CA TYR A 144 4.06 -19.62 -16.80
C TYR A 144 4.79 -20.32 -17.96
N ALA A 145 4.15 -21.31 -18.56
CA ALA A 145 4.62 -22.02 -19.74
C ALA A 145 3.47 -22.36 -20.70
N PHE A 146 3.79 -22.39 -21.98
CA PHE A 146 2.93 -22.88 -23.06
C PHE A 146 3.48 -24.21 -23.56
N ILE A 147 2.64 -25.24 -23.59
CA ILE A 147 3.00 -26.59 -24.03
C ILE A 147 2.18 -26.91 -25.28
N GLU A 148 2.84 -27.06 -26.41
CA GLU A 148 2.23 -27.45 -27.69
C GLU A 148 2.28 -28.98 -27.81
N TYR A 149 1.11 -29.60 -27.86
CA TYR A 149 0.95 -31.04 -28.13
C TYR A 149 0.86 -31.32 -29.64
N GLU A 150 1.04 -32.58 -30.02
CA GLU A 150 0.81 -33.00 -31.42
C GLU A 150 -0.68 -33.09 -31.76
N HIS A 151 -1.50 -33.57 -30.83
CA HIS A 151 -2.95 -33.78 -31.03
C HIS A 151 -3.79 -32.95 -30.06
N GLU A 152 -4.94 -32.47 -30.51
CA GLU A 152 -5.90 -31.68 -29.70
C GLU A 152 -6.55 -32.52 -28.57
N ARG A 153 -6.72 -33.82 -28.82
CA ARG A 153 -7.31 -34.75 -27.82
C ARG A 153 -6.48 -34.80 -26.53
N ASP A 154 -5.16 -34.74 -26.68
CA ASP A 154 -4.22 -34.86 -25.56
C ASP A 154 -4.26 -33.59 -24.69
N MET A 155 -4.42 -32.41 -25.33
CA MET A 155 -4.67 -31.14 -24.64
C MET A 155 -5.97 -31.18 -23.83
N HIS A 156 -7.05 -31.71 -24.40
CA HIS A 156 -8.35 -31.78 -23.72
C HIS A 156 -8.41 -32.85 -22.61
N CYS A 157 -7.60 -33.91 -22.70
CA CYS A 157 -7.51 -34.94 -21.65
C CYS A 157 -6.98 -34.36 -20.33
N GLU A 158 -6.10 -33.37 -20.42
CA GLU A 158 -5.49 -32.66 -19.28
C GLU A 158 -6.48 -31.74 -18.52
N PHE A 159 -7.58 -31.33 -19.16
CA PHE A 159 -8.59 -30.46 -18.52
C PHE A 159 -9.41 -31.18 -17.44
N ARG A 160 -9.20 -32.49 -17.25
CA ARG A 160 -9.72 -33.20 -16.08
C ARG A 160 -8.86 -32.79 -14.88
N PRO A 161 -9.44 -32.16 -13.84
CA PRO A 161 -8.66 -31.62 -12.73
C PRO A 161 -7.82 -32.73 -12.12
N LEU A 162 -6.50 -32.56 -12.18
CA LEU A 162 -5.58 -33.41 -11.44
C LEU A 162 -6.01 -33.35 -9.97
N PRO A 163 -6.39 -34.49 -9.35
CA PRO A 163 -6.49 -34.52 -7.91
C PRO A 163 -5.10 -34.16 -7.42
N LEU A 164 -4.99 -33.03 -6.70
CA LEU A 164 -3.79 -32.63 -5.98
C LEU A 164 -3.29 -33.86 -5.23
N ARG A 165 -2.29 -34.54 -5.79
CA ARG A 165 -1.64 -35.66 -5.11
C ARG A 165 -0.94 -35.05 -3.91
N SER A 166 -1.63 -35.18 -2.79
CA SER A 166 -1.13 -35.02 -1.44
C SER A 166 0.17 -35.79 -1.29
N GLN A 167 1.28 -35.09 -1.46
CA GLN A 167 2.53 -35.47 -0.83
C GLN A 167 2.91 -34.32 0.09
N LEU A 168 2.17 -34.25 1.20
CA LEU A 168 2.67 -33.62 2.42
C LEU A 168 3.94 -34.36 2.84
N ARG A 169 5.10 -33.74 2.61
CA ARG A 169 6.20 -33.82 3.58
C ARG A 169 6.22 -32.51 4.36
N PRO A 170 6.03 -32.54 5.68
CA PRO A 170 5.92 -31.32 6.47
C PRO A 170 7.34 -30.81 6.73
N LEU A 171 7.68 -29.64 6.21
CA LEU A 171 8.67 -28.74 6.80
C LEU A 171 8.27 -27.32 6.39
N HIS A 172 7.57 -26.68 7.33
CA HIS A 172 7.36 -25.25 7.53
C HIS A 172 7.06 -24.32 6.33
N THR A 173 5.83 -23.83 6.37
CA THR A 173 5.38 -22.48 5.98
C THR A 173 5.06 -22.24 4.50
N VAL A 174 3.95 -22.80 4.01
CA VAL A 174 3.17 -22.17 2.94
C VAL A 174 1.68 -22.33 3.24
N ALA A 175 1.16 -21.43 4.06
CA ALA A 175 -0.28 -21.21 4.20
C ALA A 175 -0.77 -20.31 3.06
N MET A 176 -2.04 -20.54 2.66
CA MET A 176 -2.85 -19.77 1.71
C MET A 176 -2.66 -20.05 0.21
N LEU A 177 -3.25 -21.14 -0.26
CA LEU A 177 -3.81 -21.24 -1.61
C LEU A 177 -5.14 -22.01 -1.56
N LEU A 178 -6.25 -21.32 -1.29
CA LEU A 178 -7.61 -21.84 -1.51
C LEU A 178 -8.66 -20.71 -1.41
N THR A 179 -8.76 -19.84 -2.43
CA THR A 179 -9.95 -18.97 -2.58
C THR A 179 -10.26 -18.46 -3.99
N ILE A 180 -9.68 -18.99 -5.07
CA ILE A 180 -9.99 -18.44 -6.42
C ILE A 180 -10.15 -19.59 -7.42
N CYS A 181 -11.29 -20.27 -7.37
CA CYS A 181 -11.73 -21.15 -8.45
C CYS A 181 -13.26 -21.14 -8.68
N PHE A 182 -14.00 -20.14 -8.17
CA PHE A 182 -15.47 -20.12 -8.29
C PHE A 182 -16.06 -18.86 -8.94
N CYS A 183 -15.30 -18.10 -9.74
CA CYS A 183 -15.81 -16.83 -10.28
C CYS A 183 -15.74 -16.65 -11.82
N LEU A 184 -15.59 -17.73 -12.59
CA LEU A 184 -15.69 -17.67 -14.07
C LEU A 184 -16.66 -18.72 -14.64
N SER A 185 -17.87 -18.77 -14.10
CA SER A 185 -18.99 -19.46 -14.76
C SER A 185 -20.32 -18.71 -14.69
N ARG A 186 -20.31 -17.43 -14.29
CA ARG A 186 -21.43 -16.50 -14.48
C ARG A 186 -20.90 -15.08 -14.70
N LEU A 187 -20.58 -14.80 -15.96
CA LEU A 187 -20.76 -13.52 -16.65
C LEU A 187 -20.58 -13.78 -18.14
#